data_AF-A0A6C0LFX8-F1
#
_entry.id   AF-A0A6C0LFX8-F1
#
_cell.length_a   1.000
_cell.length_b   1.000
_cell.length_c   1.000
_cell.angle_alpha   90.00
_cell.angle_beta   90.00
_cell.angle_gamma   90.00
#
_symmetry.space_group_name_H-M   'P 1'
#
loop_
_entity.id
_entity.type
_entity.pdbx_description
1 polymer ?
#
loop_
_entity_poly.entity_id
_entity_poly.type
_entity_poly.pdbx_seq_one_letter_code
_entity_poly.pdbx_strand_id
1 'polypeptide(L)'
;MSDTGVTNINDLPSNENVKISIESKDTSSVSMNDIFKEIQETGESGNIPSRDIPINTNSVAIDRKSIPDYIPEHEYYINDAEIENKASIVESKRKSDNKKASIEVFYEELQIPILLGVIYFLFQLPVFNHTISKYLSFTFDLDGGINLSGIVLKSVLYALVYYTLSKVLHSMSD
;
A
#
# COMPACT_ATOMS: atom_id res chain seq x y z
N MET A 1 -71.44 -19.52 51.92
CA MET A 1 -70.77 -20.74 52.41
C MET A 1 -69.99 -21.31 51.26
N SER A 2 -68.67 -21.31 51.40
CA SER A 2 -67.70 -21.72 50.41
C SER A 2 -67.75 -23.22 50.22
N ASP A 3 -67.69 -23.70 48.98
CA ASP A 3 -67.21 -25.05 48.70
C ASP A 3 -66.41 -25.01 47.39
N THR A 4 -65.10 -24.86 47.53
CA THR A 4 -64.13 -24.92 46.45
C THR A 4 -63.89 -26.38 46.11
N GLY A 5 -64.56 -26.88 45.07
CA GLY A 5 -64.30 -28.20 44.49
C GLY A 5 -62.95 -28.22 43.76
N VAL A 6 -61.86 -28.26 44.52
CA VAL A 6 -60.53 -28.58 43.99
C VAL A 6 -60.34 -30.09 44.04
N THR A 7 -59.97 -30.68 42.91
CA THR A 7 -59.59 -32.10 42.83
C THR A 7 -58.26 -32.30 43.53
N ASN A 8 -58.22 -33.24 44.49
CA ASN A 8 -57.02 -33.53 45.27
C ASN A 8 -56.01 -34.29 44.41
N ILE A 9 -54.72 -33.97 44.52
CA ILE A 9 -53.66 -34.54 43.67
C ILE A 9 -53.51 -36.06 43.83
N ASN A 10 -54.10 -36.61 44.90
CA ASN A 10 -54.10 -38.04 45.21
C ASN A 10 -55.18 -38.84 44.48
N ASP A 11 -56.10 -38.19 43.74
CA ASP A 11 -57.15 -38.85 42.95
C ASP A 11 -56.69 -39.19 41.50
N LEU A 12 -55.41 -39.01 41.18
CA LEU A 12 -54.83 -39.48 39.92
C LEU A 12 -54.50 -40.97 40.02
N PRO A 13 -54.88 -41.80 39.02
CA PRO A 13 -54.52 -43.22 39.03
C PRO A 13 -53.00 -43.37 39.07
N SER A 14 -52.50 -43.94 40.17
CA SER A 14 -51.10 -44.34 40.30
C SER A 14 -50.84 -45.49 39.34
N ASN A 15 -50.25 -45.20 38.18
CA ASN A 15 -49.62 -46.23 37.35
C ASN A 15 -48.31 -46.64 38.03
N GLU A 16 -48.46 -47.49 39.03
CA GLU A 16 -47.44 -48.44 39.43
C GLU A 16 -47.20 -49.37 38.22
N ASN A 17 -45.93 -49.56 37.85
CA ASN A 17 -45.37 -50.46 36.82
C ASN A 17 -44.79 -49.79 35.57
N VAL A 18 -43.62 -49.15 35.70
CA VAL A 18 -42.42 -49.64 34.98
C VAL A 18 -41.20 -49.46 35.89
N LYS A 19 -40.75 -50.56 36.47
CA LYS A 19 -39.49 -50.69 37.20
C LYS A 19 -38.34 -50.51 36.22
N ILE A 20 -37.68 -49.35 36.26
CA ILE A 20 -36.42 -49.15 35.54
C ILE A 20 -35.34 -49.88 36.33
N SER A 21 -35.07 -51.13 35.96
CA SER A 21 -33.83 -51.80 36.34
C SER A 21 -32.70 -51.14 35.55
N ILE A 22 -31.96 -50.22 36.17
CA ILE A 22 -30.66 -49.80 35.66
C ILE A 22 -29.71 -50.95 35.98
N GLU A 23 -29.60 -51.90 35.05
CA GLU A 23 -28.45 -52.80 35.03
C GLU A 23 -27.28 -51.99 34.47
N SER A 24 -26.43 -51.53 35.39
CA SER A 24 -25.18 -50.86 35.08
C SER A 24 -24.25 -51.82 34.34
N LYS A 25 -24.14 -51.64 33.02
CA LYS A 25 -23.11 -52.27 32.20
C LYS A 25 -22.36 -51.21 31.39
N ASP A 26 -21.13 -50.98 31.84
CA ASP A 26 -19.98 -50.32 31.21
C ASP A 26 -20.17 -49.09 30.32
N THR A 27 -19.67 -47.98 30.85
CA THR A 27 -19.22 -46.80 30.10
C THR A 27 -18.11 -47.17 29.13
N SER A 28 -18.44 -47.38 27.86
CA SER A 28 -17.47 -47.47 26.76
C SER A 28 -18.15 -47.04 25.46
N SER A 29 -17.90 -45.78 25.08
CA SER A 29 -18.13 -45.19 23.75
C SER A 29 -19.45 -45.52 23.06
N VAL A 30 -20.54 -44.87 23.49
CA VAL A 30 -21.68 -44.67 22.59
C VAL A 30 -21.23 -43.64 21.54
N SER A 31 -20.99 -44.08 20.32
CA SER A 31 -20.61 -43.20 19.21
C SER A 31 -21.77 -42.27 18.89
N MET A 32 -21.53 -40.97 18.73
CA MET A 32 -22.55 -39.98 18.35
C MET A 32 -23.29 -40.39 17.07
N ASN A 33 -22.62 -41.15 16.21
CA ASN A 33 -23.16 -41.69 14.96
C ASN A 33 -24.17 -42.82 15.18
N ASP A 34 -24.01 -43.61 16.25
CA ASP A 34 -24.93 -44.70 16.57
C ASP A 34 -26.23 -44.13 17.17
N ILE A 35 -26.14 -43.06 17.96
CA ILE A 35 -27.31 -42.27 18.44
C ILE A 35 -28.04 -41.65 17.26
N PHE A 36 -27.30 -41.08 16.30
CA PHE A 36 -27.88 -40.48 15.10
C PHE A 36 -28.62 -41.50 14.23
N LYS A 37 -28.12 -42.73 14.19
CA LYS A 37 -28.71 -43.84 13.44
C LYS A 37 -29.94 -44.42 14.16
N GLU A 38 -29.90 -44.54 15.49
CA GLU A 38 -31.03 -44.99 16.30
C GLU A 38 -32.19 -43.99 16.28
N ILE A 39 -31.93 -42.67 16.27
CA ILE A 39 -32.95 -41.62 16.07
C ILE A 39 -33.59 -41.72 14.67
N GLN A 40 -32.82 -42.13 13.66
CA GLN A 40 -33.28 -42.26 12.29
C GLN A 40 -34.05 -43.58 12.06
N GLU A 41 -33.66 -44.68 12.73
CA GLU A 41 -34.32 -45.98 12.66
C GLU A 41 -35.56 -46.07 13.59
N THR A 42 -35.59 -45.36 14.72
CA THR A 42 -36.74 -45.30 15.65
C THR A 42 -37.71 -44.16 15.31
N GLY A 43 -37.60 -43.60 14.11
CA GLY A 43 -38.50 -42.59 13.55
C GLY A 43 -39.90 -43.13 13.18
N GLU A 44 -40.39 -44.15 13.87
CA GLU A 44 -41.82 -44.46 13.86
C GLU A 44 -42.57 -43.35 14.61
N SER A 45 -43.10 -42.42 13.82
CA SER A 45 -44.45 -41.88 14.04
C SER A 45 -44.65 -41.04 15.30
N GLY A 46 -43.80 -40.03 15.49
CA GLY A 46 -44.14 -38.80 16.22
C GLY A 46 -44.73 -37.76 15.26
N ASN A 47 -46.00 -37.95 14.88
CA ASN A 47 -46.73 -37.15 13.91
C ASN A 47 -46.91 -35.68 14.38
N ILE A 48 -45.97 -34.78 14.02
CA ILE A 48 -46.26 -33.34 13.97
C ILE A 48 -46.61 -32.97 12.54
N PRO A 49 -47.84 -32.48 12.25
CA PRO A 49 -48.25 -32.18 10.88
C PRO A 49 -47.49 -30.94 10.35
N SER A 50 -46.48 -31.17 9.52
CA SER A 50 -45.87 -30.15 8.66
C SER A 50 -46.81 -29.84 7.50
N ARG A 51 -47.96 -29.21 7.78
CA ARG A 51 -48.98 -28.99 6.75
C ARG A 51 -48.65 -27.84 5.79
N ASP A 52 -47.76 -26.91 6.15
CA ASP A 52 -47.54 -25.69 5.35
C ASP A 52 -46.08 -25.18 5.33
N ILE A 53 -45.08 -26.07 5.24
CA ILE A 53 -43.72 -25.62 4.89
C ILE A 53 -43.22 -26.42 3.68
N PRO A 54 -43.04 -25.79 2.50
CA PRO A 54 -42.40 -26.44 1.38
C PRO A 54 -40.96 -26.78 1.77
N ILE A 55 -40.64 -28.07 1.83
CA ILE A 55 -39.30 -28.61 2.11
C ILE A 55 -38.35 -28.45 0.90
N ASN A 56 -38.84 -27.85 -0.20
CA ASN A 56 -38.05 -27.65 -1.40
C ASN A 56 -37.24 -26.35 -1.29
N THR A 57 -36.04 -26.46 -0.72
CA THR A 57 -35.08 -25.35 -0.60
C THR A 57 -34.30 -25.09 -1.90
N ASN A 58 -34.55 -25.84 -2.99
CA ASN A 58 -33.79 -25.69 -4.24
C ASN A 58 -33.93 -24.28 -4.85
N SER A 59 -34.98 -23.51 -4.57
CA SER A 59 -35.09 -22.13 -5.05
C SER A 59 -34.29 -21.12 -4.21
N VAL A 60 -33.98 -21.43 -2.95
CA VAL A 60 -33.23 -20.57 -2.03
C VAL A 60 -31.73 -20.90 -2.06
N ALA A 61 -31.36 -22.15 -2.38
CA ALA A 61 -29.97 -22.61 -2.39
C ALA A 61 -29.18 -22.29 -3.67
N ILE A 62 -29.78 -21.61 -4.67
CA ILE A 62 -29.12 -21.30 -5.96
C ILE A 62 -28.94 -19.77 -6.12
N ASP A 63 -28.68 -19.05 -5.03
CA ASP A 63 -28.14 -17.69 -5.19
C ASP A 63 -26.67 -17.79 -5.59
N ARG A 64 -26.33 -17.37 -6.80
CA ARG A 64 -24.92 -17.33 -7.22
C ARG A 64 -24.08 -16.44 -6.30
N LYS A 65 -24.69 -15.43 -5.66
CA LYS A 65 -24.04 -14.51 -4.72
C LYS A 65 -23.63 -15.14 -3.39
N SER A 66 -24.13 -16.35 -3.07
CA SER A 66 -23.80 -17.04 -1.81
C SER A 66 -22.60 -17.98 -1.91
N ILE A 67 -21.96 -18.09 -3.08
CA ILE A 67 -20.73 -18.87 -3.25
C ILE A 67 -19.56 -18.05 -2.69
N PRO A 68 -18.67 -18.64 -1.87
CA PRO A 68 -17.53 -17.91 -1.27
C PRO A 68 -16.65 -17.15 -2.28
N ASP A 69 -16.57 -17.62 -3.52
CA ASP A 69 -15.79 -17.02 -4.61
C ASP A 69 -16.65 -16.31 -5.67
N TYR A 70 -17.84 -15.80 -5.30
CA TYR A 70 -18.69 -15.09 -6.24
C TYR A 70 -18.10 -13.73 -6.64
N ILE A 71 -17.82 -13.56 -7.93
CA ILE A 71 -17.39 -12.31 -8.53
C ILE A 71 -18.63 -11.63 -9.15
N PRO A 72 -19.04 -10.43 -8.70
CA PRO A 72 -20.18 -9.72 -9.25
C PRO A 72 -19.99 -9.41 -10.74
N GLU A 73 -21.03 -9.67 -11.55
CA GLU A 73 -21.11 -9.17 -12.91
C GLU A 73 -21.24 -7.64 -12.84
N HIS A 74 -20.28 -6.92 -13.42
CA HIS A 74 -20.31 -5.46 -13.52
C HIS A 74 -20.47 -5.06 -14.98
N GLU A 75 -21.30 -4.05 -15.26
CA GLU A 75 -21.56 -3.60 -16.64
C GLU A 75 -20.33 -2.97 -17.30
N TYR A 76 -19.29 -2.63 -16.53
CA TYR A 76 -18.09 -1.93 -17.01
C TYR A 76 -16.82 -2.67 -16.62
N TYR A 77 -16.54 -3.80 -17.27
CA TYR A 77 -15.17 -4.31 -17.31
C TYR A 77 -14.30 -3.21 -17.91
N ILE A 78 -13.20 -2.84 -17.24
CA ILE A 78 -12.15 -2.05 -17.89
C ILE A 78 -11.77 -2.87 -19.12
N ASN A 79 -12.19 -2.43 -20.31
CA ASN A 79 -11.96 -3.18 -21.53
C ASN A 79 -10.45 -3.38 -21.68
N ASP A 80 -10.00 -4.52 -22.17
CA ASP A 80 -8.57 -4.78 -22.37
C ASP A 80 -7.89 -3.67 -23.20
N ALA A 81 -8.63 -3.07 -24.13
CA ALA A 81 -8.22 -1.89 -24.89
C ALA A 81 -7.98 -0.63 -24.03
N GLU A 82 -8.76 -0.42 -22.97
CA GLU A 82 -8.59 0.67 -22.01
C GLU A 82 -7.44 0.40 -21.03
N ILE A 83 -7.23 -0.86 -20.65
CA ILE A 83 -6.05 -1.30 -19.87
C ILE A 83 -4.76 -1.10 -20.69
N GLU A 84 -4.75 -1.48 -21.96
CA GLU A 84 -3.62 -1.30 -22.88
C GLU A 84 -3.32 0.19 -23.10
N ASN A 85 -4.37 1.01 -23.26
CA ASN A 85 -4.23 2.46 -23.35
C ASN A 85 -3.64 3.05 -22.06
N LYS A 86 -4.13 2.65 -20.88
CA LYS A 86 -3.58 3.10 -19.60
C LYS A 86 -2.15 2.63 -19.37
N ALA A 87 -1.83 1.39 -19.74
CA ALA A 87 -0.48 0.83 -19.63
C ALA A 87 0.52 1.58 -20.52
N SER A 88 0.14 1.91 -21.76
CA SER A 88 0.96 2.69 -22.68
C SER A 88 1.14 4.15 -22.23
N ILE A 89 0.12 4.76 -21.62
CA ILE A 89 0.21 6.09 -21.00
C ILE A 89 1.18 6.06 -19.80
N VAL A 90 1.10 5.04 -18.94
CA VAL A 90 2.01 4.90 -17.80
C VAL A 90 3.46 4.67 -18.25
N GLU A 91 3.67 3.82 -19.25
CA GLU A 91 5.00 3.55 -19.81
C GLU A 91 5.60 4.78 -20.49
N SER A 92 4.81 5.56 -21.23
CA SER A 92 5.28 6.80 -21.86
C SER A 92 5.62 7.88 -20.82
N LYS A 93 4.83 8.00 -19.76
CA LYS A 93 5.14 8.88 -18.62
C LYS A 93 6.43 8.44 -17.93
N ARG A 94 6.59 7.15 -17.63
CA ARG A 94 7.81 6.61 -17.03
C ARG A 94 9.05 6.85 -17.89
N LYS A 95 8.94 6.71 -19.21
CA LYS A 95 10.02 7.06 -20.15
C LYS A 95 10.35 8.55 -20.15
N SER A 96 9.35 9.42 -20.05
CA SER A 96 9.56 10.87 -19.95
C SER A 96 10.23 11.25 -18.64
N ASP A 97 9.76 10.70 -17.51
CA ASP A 97 10.31 10.94 -16.19
C ASP A 97 11.75 10.43 -16.09
N ASN A 98 12.05 9.25 -16.64
CA ASN A 98 13.41 8.71 -16.71
C ASN A 98 14.34 9.60 -17.56
N LYS A 99 13.85 10.14 -18.68
CA LYS A 99 14.62 11.08 -19.51
C LYS A 99 14.89 12.38 -18.76
N LYS A 100 13.89 12.92 -18.05
CA LYS A 100 14.05 14.12 -17.22
C LYS A 100 15.08 13.89 -16.10
N ALA A 101 14.95 12.79 -15.36
CA ALA A 101 15.88 12.42 -14.30
C ALA A 101 17.31 12.25 -14.83
N SER A 102 17.47 11.66 -16.02
CA SER A 102 18.80 11.52 -16.62
C SER A 102 19.41 12.89 -16.97
N ILE A 103 18.62 13.77 -17.58
CA ILE A 103 19.06 15.12 -17.95
C ILE A 103 19.37 15.97 -16.72
N GLU A 104 18.59 15.84 -15.65
CA GLU A 104 18.82 16.49 -14.36
C GLU A 104 20.16 16.07 -13.74
N VAL A 105 20.45 14.77 -13.69
CA VAL A 105 21.76 14.25 -13.24
C VAL A 105 22.90 14.79 -14.09
N PHE A 106 22.75 14.83 -15.42
CA PHE A 106 23.76 15.41 -16.29
C PHE A 106 23.98 16.90 -16.05
N TYR A 107 22.92 17.65 -15.74
CA TYR A 107 23.04 19.06 -15.41
C TYR A 107 23.79 19.28 -14.09
N GLU A 108 23.48 18.52 -13.04
CA GLU A 108 24.19 18.59 -11.77
C GLU A 108 25.69 18.31 -11.94
N GLU A 109 26.05 17.30 -12.74
CA GLU A 109 27.44 16.92 -12.96
C GLU A 109 28.20 17.91 -13.85
N LEU A 110 27.59 18.42 -14.92
CA LEU A 110 28.24 19.33 -15.87
C LEU A 110 28.27 20.79 -15.41
N GLN A 111 27.39 21.20 -14.51
CA GLN A 111 27.32 22.58 -14.02
C GLN A 111 28.65 23.03 -13.43
N ILE A 112 29.27 22.21 -12.58
CA ILE A 112 30.56 22.53 -11.94
C ILE A 112 31.69 22.73 -12.97
N PRO A 113 32.01 21.77 -13.86
CA PRO A 113 33.10 21.93 -14.82
C PRO A 113 32.85 23.05 -15.83
N ILE A 114 31.59 23.26 -16.26
CA ILE A 114 31.25 24.39 -17.14
C ILE A 114 31.48 25.72 -16.42
N LEU A 115 31.00 25.85 -15.18
CA LEU A 115 31.20 27.04 -14.36
C LEU A 115 32.69 27.34 -14.16
N LEU A 116 33.47 26.31 -13.83
CA LEU A 116 34.92 26.40 -13.65
C LEU A 116 35.60 26.87 -14.95
N GLY A 117 35.19 26.30 -16.10
CA GLY A 117 35.69 26.69 -17.41
C GLY A 117 35.36 28.14 -17.78
N VAL A 118 34.13 28.60 -17.54
CA VAL A 118 33.70 29.97 -17.83
C VAL A 118 34.45 30.97 -16.94
N ILE A 119 34.54 30.73 -15.63
CA ILE A 119 35.26 31.64 -14.72
C ILE A 119 36.74 31.67 -15.10
N TYR A 120 37.35 30.51 -15.39
CA TYR A 120 38.75 30.45 -15.78
C TYR A 120 38.98 31.23 -17.08
N PHE A 121 38.13 31.04 -18.08
CA PHE A 121 38.19 31.76 -19.34
C PHE A 121 38.09 33.27 -19.15
N LEU A 122 37.15 33.75 -18.33
CA LEU A 122 37.02 35.17 -18.02
C LEU A 122 38.27 35.75 -17.35
N PHE A 123 38.87 35.01 -16.41
CA PHE A 123 40.11 35.42 -15.74
C PHE A 123 41.34 35.37 -16.64
N GLN A 124 41.30 34.56 -17.70
CA GLN A 124 42.35 34.46 -18.70
C GLN A 124 42.32 35.64 -19.68
N LEU A 125 41.19 36.35 -19.80
CA LEU A 125 41.07 37.46 -20.73
C LEU A 125 42.12 38.56 -20.43
N PRO A 126 42.82 39.06 -21.46
CA PRO A 126 43.81 40.13 -21.28
C PRO A 126 43.18 41.41 -20.75
N VAL A 127 41.92 41.68 -21.06
CA VAL A 127 41.15 42.81 -20.53
C VAL A 127 41.00 42.74 -19.00
N PHE A 128 40.72 41.55 -18.47
CA PHE A 128 40.59 41.34 -17.03
C PHE A 128 41.94 41.55 -16.33
N ASN A 129 43.01 41.01 -16.90
CA ASN A 129 44.37 41.23 -16.41
C ASN A 129 44.72 42.72 -16.36
N HIS A 130 44.45 43.45 -17.45
CA HIS A 130 44.71 44.89 -17.52
C HIS A 130 43.87 45.69 -16.50
N THR A 131 42.64 45.26 -16.25
CA THR A 131 41.75 45.85 -15.25
C THR A 131 42.30 45.65 -13.85
N ILE A 132 42.77 44.45 -13.51
CA ILE A 132 43.45 44.16 -12.25
C ILE A 132 44.73 44.98 -12.11
N SER A 133 45.54 45.13 -13.16
CA SER A 133 46.74 45.99 -13.13
C SER A 133 46.41 47.44 -12.79
N LYS A 134 45.29 47.93 -13.32
CA LYS A 134 44.85 49.31 -13.14
C LYS A 134 44.35 49.59 -11.72
N TYR A 135 43.61 48.66 -11.12
CA TYR A 135 43.06 48.84 -9.77
C TYR A 135 44.01 48.36 -8.66
N LEU A 136 44.84 47.35 -8.93
CA LEU A 136 45.78 46.78 -7.96
C LEU A 136 47.20 46.85 -8.53
N SER A 137 47.79 48.05 -8.52
CA SER A 137 49.16 48.29 -9.01
C SER A 137 50.26 47.56 -8.21
N PHE A 138 49.96 47.03 -7.01
CA PHE A 138 50.88 46.16 -6.25
C PHE A 138 51.09 44.76 -6.87
N THR A 139 50.22 44.37 -7.79
CA THR A 139 50.18 43.03 -8.41
C THR A 139 51.28 42.82 -9.46
N PHE A 140 51.93 43.89 -9.91
CA PHE A 140 52.88 43.92 -11.02
C PHE A 140 54.27 44.34 -10.57
N ASP A 141 55.31 43.71 -11.11
CA ASP A 141 56.71 44.06 -10.85
C ASP A 141 57.03 45.35 -11.60
N LEU A 142 58.11 46.00 -11.19
CA LEU A 142 58.65 47.16 -11.89
C LEU A 142 58.92 46.87 -13.38
N ASP A 143 59.13 45.59 -13.76
CA ASP A 143 59.34 45.13 -15.12
C ASP A 143 58.04 44.92 -15.94
N GLY A 144 56.86 45.17 -15.35
CA GLY A 144 55.56 45.08 -16.04
C GLY A 144 54.98 43.66 -16.17
N GLY A 145 55.67 42.66 -15.62
CA GLY A 145 55.16 41.29 -15.46
C GLY A 145 54.24 41.12 -14.24
N ILE A 146 53.43 40.06 -14.22
CA ILE A 146 52.68 39.67 -13.03
C ILE A 146 53.63 39.05 -12.01
N ASN A 147 53.55 39.50 -10.75
CA ASN A 147 54.38 38.98 -9.66
C ASN A 147 53.76 37.72 -9.08
N LEU A 148 54.56 36.97 -8.32
CA LEU A 148 54.04 35.85 -7.54
C LEU A 148 52.86 36.28 -6.65
N SER A 149 52.96 37.45 -6.00
CA SER A 149 51.86 38.01 -5.21
C SER A 149 50.61 38.25 -6.06
N GLY A 150 50.78 38.62 -7.33
CA GLY A 150 49.69 38.83 -8.25
C GLY A 150 49.04 37.54 -8.73
N ILE A 151 49.83 36.49 -8.93
CA ILE A 151 49.33 35.13 -9.19
C ILE A 151 48.49 34.65 -8.01
N VAL A 152 49.02 34.76 -6.78
CA VAL A 152 48.32 34.35 -5.55
C VAL A 152 47.01 35.12 -5.38
N LEU A 153 47.05 36.44 -5.57
CA LEU A 153 45.86 37.28 -5.50
C LEU A 153 44.81 36.88 -6.56
N LYS A 154 45.21 36.65 -7.81
CA LYS A 154 44.30 36.14 -8.85
C LYS A 154 43.69 34.80 -8.45
N SER A 155 44.45 33.89 -7.85
CA SER A 155 43.94 32.60 -7.38
C SER A 155 42.90 32.75 -6.26
N VAL A 156 43.15 33.63 -5.29
CA VAL A 156 42.19 33.93 -4.21
C VAL A 156 40.93 34.57 -4.78
N LEU A 157 41.07 35.52 -5.70
CA LEU A 157 39.95 36.20 -6.34
C LEU A 157 39.12 35.23 -7.20
N TYR A 158 39.79 34.31 -7.89
CA TYR A 158 39.15 33.23 -8.64
C TYR A 158 38.31 32.33 -7.74
N ALA A 159 38.89 31.88 -6.62
CA ALA A 159 38.19 31.05 -5.65
C ALA A 159 37.00 31.79 -5.01
N LEU A 160 37.15 33.08 -4.69
CA LEU A 160 36.09 33.92 -4.15
C LEU A 160 34.92 34.07 -5.14
N VAL A 161 35.22 34.37 -6.41
CA VAL A 161 34.21 34.49 -7.47
C VAL A 161 33.51 33.15 -7.68
N TYR A 162 34.26 32.04 -7.76
CA TYR A 162 33.66 30.71 -7.87
C TYR A 162 32.73 30.40 -6.69
N TYR A 163 33.17 30.63 -5.45
CA TYR A 163 32.37 30.35 -4.27
C TYR A 163 31.07 31.17 -4.24
N THR A 164 31.17 32.47 -4.53
CA THR A 164 29.99 33.36 -4.57
C THR A 164 29.01 32.95 -5.66
N LEU A 165 29.50 32.67 -6.88
CA LEU A 165 28.66 32.29 -8.01
C LEU A 165 28.03 30.90 -7.83
N SER A 166 28.80 29.94 -7.32
CA SER A 166 28.31 28.60 -6.97
C SER A 166 27.21 28.68 -5.91
N LYS A 167 27.39 29.51 -4.88
CA LYS A 167 26.39 29.70 -3.82
C LYS A 167 25.10 30.36 -4.34
N VAL A 168 25.22 31.37 -5.21
CA VAL A 168 24.05 32.01 -5.85
C VAL A 168 23.30 30.99 -6.72
N LEU A 169 24.04 30.19 -7.49
CA LEU A 169 23.45 29.21 -8.39
C LEU A 169 22.73 28.08 -7.64
N HIS A 170 23.32 27.59 -6.55
CA HIS A 170 22.68 26.60 -5.67
C HIS A 170 21.42 27.18 -5.02
N SER A 171 21.49 28.42 -4.52
CA SER A 171 20.34 29.12 -3.93
C SER A 171 19.20 29.42 -4.91
N MET A 172 19.42 29.38 -6.23
CA MET A 172 18.36 29.50 -7.23
C MET A 172 17.82 28.15 -7.71
N SER A 173 18.54 27.06 -7.40
CA SER A 173 18.15 25.69 -7.75
C SER A 173 17.31 25.04 -6.65
N ASP A 174 17.47 25.48 -5.39
CA ASP A 174 16.55 25.23 -4.28
C ASP A 174 15.24 26.02 -4.43
#